data_AF-A0A432FVL9-F1
#
_entry.id   AF-A0A432FVL9-F1
#
_cell.length_a   1.000
_cell.length_b   1.000
_cell.length_c   1.000
_cell.angle_alpha   90.00
_cell.angle_beta   90.00
_cell.angle_gamma   90.00
#
_symmetry.space_group_name_H-M   'P 1'
#
loop_
_entity.id
_entity.type
_entity.pdbx_description
1 polymer ?
#
loop_
_entity_poly.entity_id
_entity_poly.type
_entity_poly.pdbx_seq_one_letter_code
_entity_poly.pdbx_strand_id
1 'polypeptide(L)'
;MRRRALAPIEQSIAAWRSAVQARDAYGRIKNQLAALPEDEESMELPRPKGEVRVEQLTYLHPNQPEPVLRGVSFSLAPGEVLGAFGPNG
;
A
#
# COMPACT_ATOMS: atom_id res chain seq x y z
N MET A 1 26.34 41.91 -24.84
CA MET A 1 27.02 40.78 -24.16
C MET A 1 26.91 40.87 -22.61
N ARG A 2 25.70 40.72 -22.02
CA ARG A 2 25.50 40.75 -20.54
C ARG A 2 24.50 39.67 -20.05
N ARG A 3 24.50 38.49 -20.68
CA ARG A 3 23.60 37.36 -20.32
C ARG A 3 24.32 36.11 -19.80
N ARG A 4 25.64 36.18 -19.66
CA ARG A 4 26.50 35.02 -19.33
C ARG A 4 27.06 35.04 -17.90
N ALA A 5 26.70 36.07 -17.12
CA ALA A 5 27.11 36.22 -15.73
C ALA A 5 26.03 35.76 -14.71
N LEU A 6 24.74 35.73 -15.11
CA LEU A 6 23.66 35.19 -14.26
C LEU A 6 23.48 33.67 -14.40
N ALA A 7 23.86 33.09 -15.54
CA ALA A 7 23.69 31.67 -15.81
C ALA A 7 24.30 30.73 -14.74
N PRO A 8 25.50 30.98 -14.18
CA PRO A 8 26.07 30.13 -13.12
C PRO A 8 25.29 30.21 -11.81
N ILE A 9 24.70 31.37 -11.51
CA ILE A 9 23.90 31.58 -10.30
C ILE A 9 22.55 30.87 -10.43
N GLU A 10 21.89 31.04 -11.59
CA GLU A 10 20.64 30.33 -11.91
C GLU A 10 20.85 28.81 -11.90
N GLN A 11 21.96 28.32 -12.46
CA GLN A 11 22.33 26.90 -12.42
C GLN A 11 22.57 26.40 -10.99
N SER A 12 23.23 27.20 -10.15
CA SER A 12 23.49 26.85 -8.75
C SER A 12 22.19 26.77 -7.94
N ILE A 13 21.26 27.72 -8.17
CA ILE A 13 19.92 27.71 -7.55
C ILE A 13 19.12 26.48 -8.01
N ALA A 14 19.18 26.15 -9.30
CA ALA A 14 18.52 24.96 -9.84
C ALA A 14 19.11 23.66 -9.26
N ALA A 15 20.44 23.55 -9.18
CA ALA A 15 21.12 22.41 -8.59
C ALA A 15 20.77 22.23 -7.10
N TRP A 16 20.71 23.33 -6.35
CA TRP A 16 20.29 23.30 -4.95
C TRP A 16 18.86 22.80 -4.78
N ARG A 17 17.92 23.29 -5.59
CA ARG A 17 16.54 22.78 -5.60
C ARG A 17 16.49 21.29 -5.93
N SER A 18 17.26 20.84 -6.91
CA SER A 18 17.35 19.41 -7.26
C SER A 18 17.90 18.56 -6.10
N ALA A 19 18.91 19.06 -5.39
CA ALA A 19 19.49 18.37 -4.23
C ALA A 19 18.49 18.22 -3.08
N VAL A 20 17.70 19.28 -2.80
CA VAL A 20 16.62 19.24 -1.80
C VAL A 20 15.56 18.22 -2.19
N GLN A 21 15.11 18.23 -3.45
CA GLN A 21 14.11 17.26 -3.94
C GLN A 21 14.60 15.81 -3.84
N ALA A 22 15.86 15.56 -4.18
CA ALA A 22 16.47 14.24 -4.07
C ALA A 22 16.50 13.77 -2.61
N ARG A 23 16.87 14.65 -1.68
CA ARG A 23 16.86 14.37 -0.24
C ARG A 23 15.45 14.05 0.27
N ASP A 24 14.46 14.80 -0.15
CA ASP A 24 13.06 14.59 0.26
C ASP A 24 12.50 13.27 -0.31
N ALA A 25 12.82 12.95 -1.56
CA ALA A 25 12.46 11.67 -2.18
C ALA A 25 13.11 10.48 -1.45
N TYR A 26 14.39 10.59 -1.12
CA TYR A 26 15.10 9.60 -0.33
C TYR A 26 14.47 9.41 1.05
N GLY A 27 14.10 10.51 1.73
CA GLY A 27 13.42 10.46 3.03
C GLY A 27 12.09 9.71 2.97
N ARG A 28 11.27 9.94 1.93
CA ARG A 28 10.00 9.21 1.73
C ARG A 28 10.23 7.71 1.59
N ILE A 29 11.18 7.29 0.74
CA ILE A 29 11.49 5.87 0.52
C ILE A 29 11.98 5.22 1.82
N LYS A 30 12.89 5.88 2.53
CA LYS A 30 13.42 5.39 3.81
C LYS A 30 12.31 5.16 4.84
N ASN A 31 11.37 6.11 4.94
CA ASN A 31 10.26 6.00 5.88
C ASN A 31 9.27 4.89 5.50
N GLN A 32 8.99 4.71 4.21
CA GLN A 32 8.14 3.59 3.76
C GLN A 32 8.80 2.24 4.01
N LEU A 33 10.11 2.12 3.75
CA LEU A 33 10.83 0.88 3.97
C LEU A 33 10.90 0.51 5.46
N ALA A 34 11.04 1.50 6.34
CA ALA A 34 11.03 1.29 7.79
C ALA A 34 9.64 0.93 8.34
N ALA A 35 8.57 1.14 7.57
CA ALA A 35 7.20 0.81 7.96
C ALA A 35 6.78 -0.61 7.50
N LEU A 36 7.65 -1.34 6.80
CA LEU A 36 7.38 -2.75 6.51
C LEU A 36 7.45 -3.55 7.81
N PRO A 37 6.45 -4.40 8.12
CA PRO A 37 6.57 -5.34 9.21
C PRO A 37 7.78 -6.25 8.98
N GLU A 38 8.50 -6.59 10.05
CA GLU A 38 9.56 -7.61 9.99
C GLU A 38 8.95 -8.92 9.49
N ASP A 39 9.72 -9.67 8.68
CA ASP A 39 9.35 -11.04 8.31
C ASP A 39 9.22 -11.85 9.61
N GLU A 40 8.00 -12.03 10.10
CA GLU A 40 7.73 -12.96 11.18
C GLU A 40 8.20 -14.33 10.74
N GLU A 41 8.97 -15.03 11.59
CA GLU A 41 9.45 -16.38 11.31
C GLU A 41 8.26 -17.25 10.88
N SER A 42 8.19 -17.55 9.58
CA SER A 42 7.06 -18.28 9.01
C SER A 42 7.09 -19.70 9.56
N MET A 43 6.16 -20.03 10.44
CA MET A 43 5.87 -21.41 10.81
C MET A 43 5.43 -22.17 9.56
N GLU A 44 5.99 -23.37 9.32
CA GLU A 44 5.49 -24.25 8.25
C GLU A 44 4.07 -24.69 8.58
N LEU A 45 3.10 -24.08 7.93
CA LEU A 45 1.71 -24.49 8.03
C LEU A 45 1.52 -25.79 7.21
N PRO A 46 0.78 -26.78 7.75
CA PRO A 46 0.41 -27.95 6.97
C PRO A 46 -0.42 -27.52 5.76
N ARG A 47 -0.37 -28.33 4.70
CA ARG A 47 -1.12 -28.04 3.46
C ARG A 47 -2.60 -27.77 3.80
N PRO A 48 -3.17 -26.63 3.37
CA PRO A 48 -4.57 -26.30 3.66
C PRO A 48 -5.49 -27.35 3.05
N LYS A 49 -6.49 -27.80 3.81
CA LYS A 49 -7.46 -28.83 3.37
C LYS A 49 -8.47 -28.32 2.35
N GLY A 50 -8.52 -27.00 2.12
CA GLY A 50 -9.41 -26.35 1.15
C GLY A 50 -10.79 -25.95 1.68
N GLU A 51 -11.04 -26.13 2.98
CA GLU A 51 -12.24 -25.59 3.64
C GLU A 51 -12.01 -24.11 3.98
N VAL A 52 -12.96 -23.25 3.59
CA VAL A 52 -12.95 -21.82 3.90
C VAL A 52 -14.21 -21.50 4.67
N ARG A 53 -14.07 -20.87 5.84
CA ARG A 53 -15.20 -20.46 6.66
C ARG A 53 -15.03 -19.00 7.08
N VAL A 54 -16.05 -18.21 6.80
CA VAL A 54 -16.13 -16.79 7.13
C VAL A 54 -17.32 -16.60 8.05
N GLU A 55 -17.09 -15.98 9.19
CA GLU A 55 -18.12 -15.74 10.20
C GLU A 55 -18.18 -14.26 10.55
N GLN A 56 -19.35 -13.65 10.38
CA GLN A 56 -19.65 -12.27 10.77
C GLN A 56 -18.61 -11.24 10.31
N LEU A 57 -18.01 -11.45 9.13
CA LEU A 57 -16.96 -10.59 8.59
C LEU A 57 -17.48 -9.18 8.39
N THR A 58 -16.83 -8.24 9.06
CA THR A 58 -17.08 -6.81 8.92
C THR A 58 -15.77 -6.14 8.52
N TYR A 59 -15.77 -5.43 7.39
CA TYR A 59 -14.58 -4.77 6.85
C TYR A 59 -14.80 -3.27 6.76
N LEU A 60 -13.86 -2.51 7.31
CA LEU A 60 -13.83 -1.06 7.29
C LEU A 60 -12.62 -0.60 6.47
N HIS A 61 -12.87 0.18 5.42
CA HIS A 61 -11.77 0.77 4.65
C HIS A 61 -11.10 1.88 5.49
N PRO A 62 -9.77 2.02 5.46
CA PRO A 62 -9.09 3.13 6.14
C PRO A 62 -9.68 4.48 5.74
N ASN A 63 -9.91 5.35 6.73
CA ASN A 63 -10.49 6.69 6.55
C ASN A 63 -11.96 6.72 6.11
N GLN A 64 -12.69 5.60 6.16
CA GLN A 64 -14.14 5.58 5.97
C GLN A 64 -14.82 5.26 7.31
N PRO A 65 -15.86 6.03 7.71
CA PRO A 65 -16.56 5.78 8.97
C PRO A 65 -17.53 4.59 8.89
N GLU A 66 -17.96 4.22 7.69
CA GLU A 66 -18.94 3.17 7.47
C GLU A 66 -18.30 1.88 6.92
N PRO A 67 -18.64 0.70 7.48
CA PRO A 67 -18.11 -0.56 6.99
C PRO A 67 -18.64 -0.92 5.60
N VAL A 68 -17.70 -1.32 4.74
CA VAL A 68 -17.91 -1.74 3.35
C VAL A 68 -18.48 -3.16 3.28
N LEU A 69 -18.04 -4.06 4.16
CA LEU A 69 -18.66 -5.37 4.36
C LEU A 69 -19.25 -5.42 5.77
N ARG A 70 -20.46 -5.95 5.92
CA ARG A 70 -21.17 -6.03 7.21
C ARG A 70 -21.70 -7.44 7.44
N GLY A 71 -21.20 -8.11 8.47
CA GLY A 71 -21.73 -9.40 8.93
C GLY A 71 -21.70 -10.53 7.89
N VAL A 72 -20.78 -10.50 6.93
CA VAL A 72 -20.72 -11.52 5.85
C VAL A 72 -20.34 -12.87 6.46
N SER A 73 -21.16 -13.89 6.24
CA SER A 73 -20.93 -15.25 6.74
C SER A 73 -21.19 -16.27 5.64
N PHE A 74 -20.22 -17.16 5.39
CA PHE A 74 -20.35 -18.27 4.45
C PHE A 74 -19.32 -19.36 4.73
N SER A 75 -19.54 -20.55 4.18
CA SER A 75 -18.58 -21.64 4.18
C SER A 75 -18.45 -22.21 2.78
N LEU A 76 -17.22 -22.53 2.36
CA LEU A 76 -16.91 -23.27 1.14
C LEU A 76 -16.19 -24.55 1.52
N ALA A 77 -16.72 -25.66 1.01
CA ALA A 77 -16.05 -26.95 1.05
C ALA A 77 -14.95 -27.04 -0.03
N PRO A 78 -13.99 -27.96 0.12
CA PRO A 78 -12.94 -28.17 -0.88
C PRO A 78 -13.53 -28.49 -2.26
N GLY A 79 -13.16 -27.71 -3.28
CA GLY A 79 -13.63 -27.86 -4.66
C GLY A 79 -14.90 -27.08 -5.00
N GLU A 80 -15.49 -26.36 -4.04
CA GLU A 80 -16.60 -25.45 -4.32
C GLU A 80 -16.13 -24.11 -4.88
N VAL A 81 -17.02 -23.46 -5.65
CA VAL A 81 -16.78 -22.15 -6.27
C VAL A 81 -17.85 -21.18 -5.80
N LEU A 82 -17.43 -20.01 -5.31
CA LEU A 82 -18.31 -18.92 -4.91
C LEU A 82 -18.23 -17.78 -5.93
N GLY A 83 -19.39 -17.37 -6.46
CA GLY A 83 -19.53 -16.15 -7.24
C GLY A 83 -20.00 -15.00 -6.35
N ALA A 84 -19.24 -13.90 -6.32
CA ALA A 84 -19.67 -12.66 -5.70
C ALA A 84 -20.20 -11.71 -6.79
N PHE A 85 -21.45 -11.28 -6.66
CA PHE A 85 -22.11 -10.40 -7.63
C PHE A 85 -22.79 -9.24 -6.90
N GLY A 86 -22.69 -8.04 -7.47
CA GLY A 86 -23.33 -6.84 -6.95
C GLY A 86 -23.17 -5.67 -7.91
N PRO A 87 -23.90 -4.57 -7.71
CA PRO A 87 -23.63 -3.31 -8.41
C PRO A 87 -22.20 -2.83 -8.08
N ASN A 88 -21.60 -2.03 -8.97
CA ASN A 88 -20.33 -1.39 -8.67
C ASN A 88 -20.48 -0.54 -7.40
N GLY A 89 -19.66 -0.85 -6.38
CA GLY A 89 -19.57 -0.14 -5.11
C GLY A 89 -18.38 0.81 -5.06
#